data_AF-A0A3B8HD45-F1
#
_entry.id   AF-A0A3B8HD45-F1
#
_cell.length_a   1.000
_cell.length_b   1.000
_cell.length_c   1.000
_cell.angle_alpha   90.00
_cell.angle_beta   90.00
_cell.angle_gamma   90.00
#
_symmetry.space_group_name_H-M   'P 1'
#
loop_
_entity.id
_entity.type
_entity.pdbx_description
1 polymer ?
#
loop_
_entity_poly.entity_id
_entity_poly.type
_entity_poly.pdbx_seq_one_letter_code
_entity_poly.pdbx_strand_id
1 'polypeptide(L)'
;ICSIENMDPMGVHTGDSITVAPAQTLTDREYQMMRDAAIDILREIGVETGGSNVQFAINPEDGEMVVIEMNPRVSRSSALASKATGFPIAKIAAKLAVGYSLDEIANDITRETRASFEPTIDYCVVKVPRFTFEKFPKTQDLLTVSMKSVGETMAIGRTFKESLQKAIRSLEIGRFGFVDPPADAGQEYLEELKEKLRRPNSQRLFQLGEAFKLGLGVAEVFELTQIDPWFLHHIQQIIEMEAAIRGDGLLEDPDRLRLAKSWGFSDVRLGQLTGTDEETIRQLRLQHGIIPVYKLVDTCAAEFEAYTPYYYSTYETEDEARPSDRPKVVILGGGPNRIGQGIEFDYCCVHASFSLAEENHESVMVNSNPETVSTDYDTSDKLYFEPLTREDVLHILQTEQPKGSIVQFGGQTPLNLAVPLEHAQARILGTSPDAIDLAEDRKRFQQMLLKLGLKQPRNATAFTVEEALSAASAIGYPVVVRPSYVLGGRAMEIVYDDDMLRQFMGTAVHVSPGHPILIDQFLEDATELDVDAISDGQMTVVGGIMEHIEAAGIHSGDSACVLPPISISADRQAELAHQTKLMAQEMGVVGLMNVQFALQKGEIFILEVNPRASRTIPFVSKAIGV
;
A
#
# COMPACT_ATOMS: atom_id res chain seq x y z
N ILE A 1 -23.85 -10.45 -7.49
CA ILE A 1 -22.95 -9.28 -7.65
C ILE A 1 -21.55 -9.68 -8.07
N CYS A 2 -20.85 -10.53 -7.32
CA CYS A 2 -19.49 -10.94 -7.67
C CYS A 2 -19.23 -12.36 -7.17
N SER A 3 -18.49 -13.16 -7.95
CA SER A 3 -17.90 -14.42 -7.52
C SER A 3 -16.40 -14.23 -7.33
N ILE A 4 -15.85 -14.87 -6.30
CA ILE A 4 -14.43 -14.77 -5.95
C ILE A 4 -13.89 -16.17 -5.77
N GLU A 5 -12.82 -16.50 -6.48
CA GLU A 5 -12.08 -17.74 -6.31
C GLU A 5 -10.81 -17.49 -5.51
N ASN A 6 -10.52 -18.36 -4.54
CA ASN A 6 -9.32 -18.26 -3.71
C ASN A 6 -8.20 -19.03 -4.41
N MET A 7 -7.05 -18.39 -4.61
CA MET A 7 -5.86 -19.07 -5.10
C MET A 7 -5.28 -19.95 -3.99
N ASP A 8 -5.22 -19.44 -2.75
CA ASP A 8 -4.87 -20.27 -1.59
C ASP A 8 -6.07 -21.15 -1.19
N PRO A 9 -5.91 -22.48 -1.14
CA PRO A 9 -7.02 -23.41 -0.92
C PRO A 9 -7.55 -23.38 0.51
N MET A 10 -8.68 -24.08 0.73
CA MET A 10 -9.30 -24.26 2.04
C MET A 10 -8.29 -24.66 3.12
N GLY A 11 -8.36 -23.98 4.27
CA GLY A 11 -7.40 -24.09 5.36
C GLY A 11 -6.62 -22.79 5.61
N VAL A 12 -6.55 -21.92 4.60
CA VAL A 12 -6.15 -20.51 4.74
C VAL A 12 -7.42 -19.65 4.73
N HIS A 13 -7.54 -18.76 5.70
CA HIS A 13 -8.67 -17.85 5.80
C HIS A 13 -8.71 -16.89 4.59
N THR A 14 -9.90 -16.62 4.03
CA THR A 14 -10.07 -15.80 2.81
C THR A 14 -9.42 -14.41 2.88
N GLY A 15 -9.35 -13.81 4.07
CA GLY A 15 -8.62 -12.55 4.30
C GLY A 15 -7.10 -12.66 4.18
N ASP A 16 -6.53 -13.83 4.48
CA ASP A 16 -5.09 -14.14 4.34
C ASP A 16 -4.76 -14.84 3.00
N SER A 17 -5.78 -15.15 2.20
CA SER A 17 -5.61 -15.74 0.87
C SER A 17 -5.39 -14.68 -0.20
N ILE A 18 -4.63 -15.05 -1.23
CA ILE A 18 -4.74 -14.43 -2.55
C ILE A 18 -6.07 -14.84 -3.17
N THR A 19 -6.80 -13.88 -3.72
CA THR A 19 -8.12 -14.14 -4.33
C THR A 19 -8.27 -13.43 -5.66
N VAL A 20 -9.12 -13.99 -6.52
CA VAL A 20 -9.35 -13.51 -7.88
C VAL A 20 -10.85 -13.33 -8.12
N ALA A 21 -11.21 -12.26 -8.84
CA ALA A 21 -12.55 -12.08 -9.38
C ALA A 21 -12.49 -11.92 -10.92
N PRO A 22 -13.38 -12.58 -11.68
CA PRO A 22 -14.41 -13.52 -11.21
C PRO A 22 -13.81 -14.90 -10.83
N ALA A 23 -14.65 -15.88 -10.50
CA ALA A 23 -14.23 -17.29 -10.46
C ALA A 23 -13.73 -17.76 -11.85
N GLN A 24 -12.71 -18.61 -11.87
CA GLN A 24 -11.94 -19.02 -13.05
C GLN A 24 -12.15 -20.49 -13.43
N THR A 25 -12.23 -21.40 -12.45
CA THR A 25 -12.11 -22.85 -12.68
C THR A 25 -13.43 -23.63 -12.59
N LEU A 26 -14.54 -22.94 -12.34
CA LEU A 26 -15.86 -23.55 -12.34
C LEU A 26 -16.43 -23.64 -13.75
N THR A 27 -17.00 -24.79 -14.09
CA THR A 27 -17.91 -24.86 -15.23
C THR A 27 -19.16 -24.01 -14.96
N ASP A 28 -19.83 -23.55 -16.01
CA ASP A 28 -21.08 -22.79 -15.85
C ASP A 28 -22.12 -23.57 -15.03
N ARG A 29 -22.17 -24.91 -15.15
CA ARG A 29 -23.09 -25.74 -14.35
C ARG A 29 -22.80 -25.66 -12.85
N GLU A 30 -21.53 -25.79 -12.47
CA GLU A 30 -21.11 -25.67 -11.06
C GLU A 30 -21.33 -24.24 -10.55
N TYR A 31 -21.08 -23.24 -11.39
CA TYR A 31 -21.36 -21.85 -11.08
C TYR A 31 -22.84 -21.60 -10.81
N GLN A 32 -23.75 -22.10 -11.67
CA GLN A 32 -25.20 -21.96 -11.46
C GLN A 32 -25.65 -22.67 -10.18
N MET A 33 -25.11 -23.85 -9.89
CA MET A 33 -25.40 -24.57 -8.64
C MET A 33 -24.98 -23.75 -7.40
N MET A 34 -23.77 -23.17 -7.42
CA MET A 34 -23.28 -22.30 -6.36
C MET A 34 -24.11 -21.02 -6.23
N ARG A 35 -24.50 -20.42 -7.36
CA ARG A 35 -25.33 -19.22 -7.43
C ARG A 35 -26.71 -19.44 -6.82
N ASP A 36 -27.39 -20.52 -7.22
CA ASP A 36 -28.72 -20.86 -6.71
C ASP A 36 -28.66 -21.17 -5.20
N ALA A 37 -27.66 -21.94 -4.76
CA ALA A 37 -27.44 -22.22 -3.35
C ALA A 37 -27.23 -20.94 -2.52
N ALA A 38 -26.44 -19.97 -3.02
CA ALA A 38 -26.24 -18.70 -2.34
C ALA A 38 -27.55 -17.94 -2.14
N ILE A 39 -28.40 -17.87 -3.17
CA ILE A 39 -29.71 -17.22 -3.11
C ILE A 39 -30.61 -17.92 -2.09
N ASP A 40 -30.67 -19.26 -2.12
CA ASP A 40 -31.51 -20.03 -1.22
C ASP A 40 -31.05 -19.92 0.24
N ILE A 41 -29.74 -19.84 0.49
CA ILE A 41 -29.19 -19.58 1.83
C ILE A 41 -29.62 -18.21 2.36
N LEU A 42 -29.57 -17.16 1.54
CA LEU A 42 -30.02 -15.83 1.95
C LEU A 42 -31.51 -15.84 2.34
N ARG A 43 -32.34 -16.55 1.56
CA ARG A 43 -33.77 -16.71 1.82
C ARG A 43 -34.03 -17.46 3.11
N GLU A 44 -33.34 -18.58 3.34
CA GLU A 44 -33.52 -19.41 4.53
C GLU A 44 -33.08 -18.68 5.81
N ILE A 45 -31.98 -17.93 5.74
CA ILE A 45 -31.50 -17.12 6.87
C ILE A 45 -32.40 -15.89 7.12
N GLY A 46 -33.17 -15.47 6.11
CA GLY A 46 -34.08 -14.32 6.21
C GLY A 46 -33.42 -12.97 5.98
N VAL A 47 -32.37 -12.90 5.15
CA VAL A 47 -31.79 -11.62 4.72
C VAL A 47 -32.59 -11.08 3.53
N GLU A 48 -33.64 -10.32 3.82
CA GLU A 48 -34.58 -9.82 2.80
C GLU A 48 -34.17 -8.48 2.15
N THR A 49 -33.48 -7.60 2.89
CA THR A 49 -33.27 -6.20 2.51
C THR A 49 -31.82 -5.74 2.67
N GLY A 50 -30.87 -6.49 2.11
CA GLY A 50 -29.45 -6.13 2.21
C GLY A 50 -28.51 -7.05 1.44
N GLY A 51 -27.22 -6.77 1.54
CA GLY A 51 -26.16 -7.62 1.00
C GLY A 51 -25.67 -8.67 2.01
N SER A 52 -25.15 -9.79 1.52
CA SER A 52 -24.49 -10.82 2.32
C SER A 52 -23.37 -11.48 1.51
N ASN A 53 -22.44 -12.12 2.22
CA ASN A 53 -21.41 -12.97 1.61
C ASN A 53 -21.66 -14.42 2.01
N VAL A 54 -21.62 -15.33 1.04
CA VAL A 54 -21.73 -16.78 1.26
C VAL A 54 -20.43 -17.43 0.79
N GLN A 55 -19.90 -18.36 1.57
CA GLN A 55 -18.66 -19.07 1.26
C GLN A 55 -18.93 -20.55 1.03
N PHE A 56 -18.21 -21.11 0.07
CA PHE A 56 -18.32 -22.50 -0.33
C PHE A 56 -16.91 -23.11 -0.40
N ALA A 57 -16.82 -24.41 -0.13
CA ALA A 57 -15.70 -25.24 -0.55
C ALA A 57 -16.18 -26.18 -1.67
N ILE A 58 -15.34 -26.39 -2.67
CA ILE A 58 -15.64 -27.27 -3.80
C ILE A 58 -14.51 -28.28 -3.87
N ASN A 59 -14.87 -29.57 -3.91
CA ASN A 59 -13.92 -30.65 -4.15
C ASN A 59 -13.52 -30.63 -5.63
N PRO A 60 -12.24 -30.39 -5.98
CA PRO A 60 -11.82 -30.31 -7.38
C PRO A 60 -11.89 -31.65 -8.13
N GLU A 61 -11.98 -32.78 -7.42
CA GLU A 61 -12.02 -34.11 -8.06
C GLU A 61 -13.39 -34.45 -8.66
N ASP A 62 -14.48 -34.04 -8.00
CA ASP A 62 -15.85 -34.46 -8.34
C ASP A 62 -16.89 -33.34 -8.33
N GLY A 63 -16.51 -32.12 -7.95
CA GLY A 63 -17.39 -30.95 -7.89
C GLY A 63 -18.30 -30.95 -6.65
N GLU A 64 -18.06 -31.79 -5.63
CA GLU A 64 -18.84 -31.75 -4.40
C GLU A 64 -18.73 -30.36 -3.74
N MET A 65 -19.88 -29.69 -3.59
CA MET A 65 -19.97 -28.35 -3.03
C MET A 65 -20.49 -28.38 -1.59
N VAL A 66 -19.73 -27.77 -0.68
CA VAL A 66 -20.06 -27.65 0.74
C VAL A 66 -20.18 -26.17 1.11
N VAL A 67 -21.28 -25.80 1.77
CA VAL A 67 -21.46 -24.46 2.34
C VAL A 67 -20.61 -24.34 3.59
N ILE A 68 -19.78 -23.29 3.69
CA ILE A 68 -18.89 -23.05 4.83
C ILE A 68 -19.54 -22.12 5.84
N GLU A 69 -19.92 -20.92 5.41
CA GLU A 69 -20.59 -19.93 6.24
C GLU A 69 -21.37 -18.92 5.39
N MET A 70 -22.22 -18.15 6.05
CA MET A 70 -22.77 -16.92 5.48
C MET A 70 -22.61 -15.77 6.48
N ASN A 71 -22.29 -14.59 5.95
CA ASN A 71 -22.13 -13.36 6.71
C ASN A 71 -23.30 -12.43 6.38
N PRO A 72 -24.26 -12.21 7.31
CA PRO A 72 -25.48 -11.42 7.07
C PRO A 72 -25.23 -9.91 7.16
N ARG A 73 -24.18 -9.44 6.47
CA ARG A 73 -23.71 -8.05 6.47
C ARG A 73 -22.74 -7.80 5.32
N VAL A 74 -22.37 -6.53 5.13
CA VAL A 74 -21.16 -6.18 4.38
C VAL A 74 -19.91 -6.80 5.02
N SER A 75 -18.93 -7.11 4.19
CA SER A 75 -17.66 -7.74 4.54
C SER A 75 -16.49 -7.09 3.81
N ARG A 76 -15.25 -7.46 4.19
CA ARG A 76 -14.05 -7.12 3.39
C ARG A 76 -14.21 -7.54 1.92
N SER A 77 -14.75 -8.73 1.70
CA SER A 77 -15.03 -9.25 0.36
C SER A 77 -16.11 -8.46 -0.38
N SER A 78 -17.05 -7.82 0.33
CA SER A 78 -18.02 -6.92 -0.31
C SER A 78 -17.39 -5.60 -0.74
N ALA A 79 -16.41 -5.08 0.00
CA ALA A 79 -15.64 -3.91 -0.41
C ALA A 79 -14.81 -4.26 -1.67
N LEU A 80 -14.06 -5.36 -1.61
CA LEU A 80 -13.33 -5.90 -2.77
C LEU A 80 -14.24 -6.10 -3.98
N ALA A 81 -15.39 -6.76 -3.82
CA ALA A 81 -16.35 -6.99 -4.89
C ALA A 81 -16.92 -5.68 -5.45
N SER A 82 -17.16 -4.68 -4.60
CA SER A 82 -17.64 -3.37 -5.06
C SER A 82 -16.59 -2.66 -5.91
N LYS A 83 -15.32 -2.71 -5.51
CA LYS A 83 -14.22 -2.15 -6.31
C LYS A 83 -13.96 -2.95 -7.58
N ALA A 84 -14.01 -4.28 -7.50
CA ALA A 84 -13.79 -5.16 -8.64
C ALA A 84 -14.83 -4.96 -9.75
N THR A 85 -16.10 -4.77 -9.37
CA THR A 85 -17.20 -4.71 -10.33
C THR A 85 -17.64 -3.29 -10.67
N GLY A 86 -17.34 -2.32 -9.81
CA GLY A 86 -17.95 -0.98 -9.85
C GLY A 86 -19.35 -0.93 -9.21
N PHE A 87 -19.91 -2.05 -8.74
CA PHE A 87 -21.24 -2.08 -8.12
C PHE A 87 -21.17 -1.70 -6.63
N PRO A 88 -21.77 -0.59 -6.16
CA PRO A 88 -21.59 -0.10 -4.80
C PRO A 88 -22.48 -0.84 -3.78
N ILE A 89 -22.07 -2.05 -3.36
CA ILE A 89 -22.89 -2.97 -2.54
C ILE A 89 -23.43 -2.29 -1.29
N ALA A 90 -22.59 -1.61 -0.52
CA ALA A 90 -23.00 -0.97 0.74
C ALA A 90 -24.03 0.16 0.51
N LYS A 91 -23.83 0.99 -0.52
CA LYS A 91 -24.73 2.09 -0.91
C LYS A 91 -26.10 1.56 -1.31
N ILE A 92 -26.13 0.47 -2.07
CA ILE A 92 -27.36 -0.17 -2.52
C ILE A 92 -28.06 -0.88 -1.36
N ALA A 93 -27.32 -1.63 -0.54
CA ALA A 93 -27.86 -2.28 0.66
C ALA A 93 -28.50 -1.28 1.63
N ALA A 94 -27.90 -0.10 1.81
CA ALA A 94 -28.48 0.96 2.64
C ALA A 94 -29.84 1.47 2.10
N LYS A 95 -30.00 1.57 0.78
CA LYS A 95 -31.28 1.94 0.15
C LYS A 95 -32.32 0.82 0.31
N LEU A 96 -31.93 -0.44 0.10
CA LEU A 96 -32.83 -1.59 0.30
C LEU A 96 -33.35 -1.66 1.75
N ALA A 97 -32.50 -1.36 2.73
CA ALA A 97 -32.87 -1.37 4.15
C ALA A 97 -33.98 -0.36 4.53
N VAL A 98 -34.20 0.67 3.72
CA VAL A 98 -35.28 1.66 3.91
C VAL A 98 -36.46 1.45 2.96
N GLY A 99 -36.56 0.27 2.34
CA GLY A 99 -37.74 -0.18 1.60
C GLY A 99 -37.69 -0.06 0.09
N TYR A 100 -36.56 0.37 -0.50
CA TYR A 100 -36.38 0.32 -1.95
C TYR A 100 -36.24 -1.12 -2.44
N SER A 101 -36.59 -1.37 -3.70
CA SER A 101 -36.22 -2.58 -4.44
C SER A 101 -35.10 -2.32 -5.44
N LEU A 102 -34.42 -3.38 -5.90
CA LEU A 102 -33.26 -3.26 -6.79
C LEU A 102 -33.60 -2.61 -8.14
N ASP A 103 -34.82 -2.80 -8.64
CA ASP A 103 -35.33 -2.24 -9.89
C ASP A 103 -35.65 -0.74 -9.79
N GLU A 104 -35.79 -0.20 -8.57
CA GLU A 104 -36.01 1.23 -8.33
C GLU A 104 -34.69 2.03 -8.30
N ILE A 105 -33.59 1.37 -7.95
CA ILE A 105 -32.29 2.00 -7.77
C ILE A 105 -31.55 2.05 -9.11
N ALA A 106 -31.07 3.24 -9.52
CA ALA A 106 -30.25 3.39 -10.72
C ALA A 106 -28.82 2.84 -10.50
N ASN A 107 -28.20 2.34 -11.57
CA ASN A 107 -26.78 2.04 -11.59
C ASN A 107 -25.98 3.33 -11.82
N ASP A 108 -25.16 3.73 -10.83
CA ASP A 108 -24.43 5.01 -10.84
C ASP A 108 -23.42 5.12 -12.00
N ILE A 109 -22.83 3.99 -12.43
CA ILE A 109 -21.74 3.97 -13.42
C ILE A 109 -22.25 4.14 -14.85
N THR A 110 -23.26 3.35 -15.22
CA THR A 110 -23.84 3.39 -16.57
C THR A 110 -24.93 4.45 -16.72
N ARG A 111 -25.60 4.84 -15.62
CA ARG A 111 -26.73 5.81 -15.60
C ARG A 111 -27.95 5.45 -16.45
N GLU A 112 -27.87 4.37 -17.23
CA GLU A 112 -28.95 3.87 -18.10
C GLU A 112 -29.63 2.62 -17.54
N THR A 113 -28.93 1.86 -16.68
CA THR A 113 -29.42 0.59 -16.12
C THR A 113 -29.87 0.74 -14.65
N ARG A 114 -30.52 -0.31 -14.13
CA ARG A 114 -30.94 -0.41 -12.71
C ARG A 114 -29.96 -1.27 -11.92
N ALA A 115 -30.07 -1.28 -10.59
CA ALA A 115 -29.26 -2.13 -9.73
C ALA A 115 -29.68 -3.61 -9.74
N SER A 116 -30.81 -3.96 -10.38
CA SER A 116 -31.34 -5.32 -10.51
C SER A 116 -30.68 -6.12 -11.64
N PHE A 117 -29.36 -6.31 -11.57
CA PHE A 117 -28.59 -7.10 -12.53
C PHE A 117 -27.39 -7.78 -11.86
N GLU A 118 -26.73 -8.67 -12.59
CA GLU A 118 -25.46 -9.26 -12.19
C GLU A 118 -24.34 -8.62 -13.03
N PRO A 119 -23.36 -7.96 -12.40
CA PRO A 119 -22.24 -7.38 -13.13
C PRO A 119 -21.48 -8.42 -13.94
N THR A 120 -21.05 -8.02 -15.14
CA THR A 120 -20.10 -8.77 -15.97
C THR A 120 -18.85 -7.91 -16.11
N ILE A 121 -17.68 -8.51 -15.93
CA ILE A 121 -16.39 -7.83 -16.05
C ILE A 121 -15.58 -8.51 -17.14
N ASP A 122 -14.87 -7.72 -17.94
CA ASP A 122 -14.04 -8.15 -19.06
C ASP A 122 -12.53 -8.09 -18.71
N TYR A 123 -12.24 -8.14 -17.41
CA TYR A 123 -10.91 -8.11 -16.84
C TYR A 123 -10.81 -9.06 -15.65
N CYS A 124 -9.59 -9.27 -15.18
CA CYS A 124 -9.24 -10.07 -14.01
C CYS A 124 -8.81 -9.16 -12.87
N VAL A 125 -9.41 -9.36 -11.70
CA VAL A 125 -9.04 -8.65 -10.47
C VAL A 125 -8.29 -9.61 -9.56
N VAL A 126 -7.11 -9.23 -9.08
CA VAL A 126 -6.33 -10.01 -8.12
C VAL A 126 -6.16 -9.20 -6.84
N LYS A 127 -6.54 -9.80 -5.71
CA LYS A 127 -6.27 -9.27 -4.37
C LYS A 127 -5.16 -10.07 -3.72
N VAL A 128 -4.20 -9.37 -3.11
CA VAL A 128 -3.11 -9.98 -2.34
C VAL A 128 -3.05 -9.36 -0.94
N PRO A 129 -3.04 -10.17 0.12
CA PRO A 129 -2.98 -9.68 1.50
C PRO A 129 -1.60 -9.10 1.85
N ARG A 130 -1.60 -8.10 2.73
CA ARG A 130 -0.41 -7.48 3.29
C ARG A 130 -0.18 -7.97 4.72
N PHE A 131 0.98 -8.54 4.98
CA PHE A 131 1.39 -9.04 6.31
C PHE A 131 2.50 -8.19 6.90
N THR A 132 2.65 -8.15 8.23
CA THR A 132 3.77 -7.47 8.91
C THR A 132 4.43 -8.37 9.97
N PHE A 133 4.72 -9.63 9.62
CA PHE A 133 5.35 -10.59 10.54
C PHE A 133 6.71 -10.11 11.06
N GLU A 134 7.42 -9.25 10.32
CA GLU A 134 8.67 -8.63 10.75
C GLU A 134 8.52 -7.78 12.02
N LYS A 135 7.31 -7.31 12.34
CA LYS A 135 7.01 -6.61 13.60
C LYS A 135 6.71 -7.55 14.76
N PHE A 136 6.56 -8.84 14.49
CA PHE A 136 6.20 -9.87 15.47
C PHE A 136 7.15 -11.07 15.37
N PRO A 137 8.45 -10.92 15.68
CA PRO A 137 9.47 -11.96 15.44
C PRO A 137 9.23 -13.27 16.20
N LYS A 138 8.46 -13.24 17.29
CA LYS A 138 8.06 -14.43 18.06
C LYS A 138 6.83 -15.14 17.49
N THR A 139 6.13 -14.50 16.55
CA THR A 139 4.95 -15.04 15.90
C THR A 139 5.38 -15.84 14.67
N GLN A 140 4.97 -17.10 14.63
CA GLN A 140 5.24 -17.93 13.46
C GLN A 140 4.48 -17.42 12.23
N ASP A 141 5.21 -17.23 11.13
CA ASP A 141 4.67 -16.98 9.79
C ASP A 141 4.05 -18.27 9.22
N LEU A 142 2.82 -18.53 9.66
CA LEU A 142 1.99 -19.66 9.25
C LEU A 142 0.57 -19.14 9.03
N LEU A 143 0.04 -19.26 7.83
CA LEU A 143 -1.33 -18.86 7.50
C LEU A 143 -2.27 -20.00 7.84
N THR A 144 -3.40 -19.68 8.48
CA THR A 144 -4.39 -20.66 8.94
C THR A 144 -5.80 -20.09 8.74
N VAL A 145 -6.81 -20.74 9.31
CA VAL A 145 -8.19 -20.24 9.36
C VAL A 145 -8.38 -18.96 10.20
N SER A 146 -7.35 -18.52 10.93
CA SER A 146 -7.35 -17.27 11.68
C SER A 146 -6.51 -16.22 10.96
N MET A 147 -7.15 -15.11 10.58
CA MET A 147 -6.52 -14.02 9.83
C MET A 147 -5.35 -13.37 10.59
N LYS A 148 -4.28 -13.06 9.86
CA LYS A 148 -3.04 -12.40 10.35
C LYS A 148 -2.58 -11.24 9.46
N SER A 149 -3.14 -11.10 8.26
CA SER A 149 -2.93 -9.93 7.41
C SER A 149 -3.46 -8.65 8.06
N VAL A 150 -2.82 -7.53 7.74
CA VAL A 150 -3.09 -6.21 8.32
C VAL A 150 -3.68 -5.23 7.28
N GLY A 151 -3.87 -5.70 6.06
CA GLY A 151 -4.45 -4.96 4.94
C GLY A 151 -4.37 -5.79 3.67
N GLU A 152 -4.74 -5.19 2.54
CA GLU A 152 -4.74 -5.83 1.23
C GLU A 152 -4.53 -4.83 0.11
N THR A 153 -3.97 -5.30 -1.00
CA THR A 153 -3.93 -4.55 -2.26
C THR A 153 -4.76 -5.28 -3.30
N MET A 154 -5.34 -4.54 -4.22
CA MET A 154 -6.06 -5.05 -5.37
C MET A 154 -5.40 -4.51 -6.65
N ALA A 155 -5.40 -5.32 -7.70
CA ALA A 155 -5.04 -4.88 -9.03
C ALA A 155 -6.03 -5.39 -10.06
N ILE A 156 -6.14 -4.64 -11.16
CA ILE A 156 -6.97 -4.98 -12.30
C ILE A 156 -6.06 -5.10 -13.53
N GLY A 157 -6.24 -6.17 -14.30
CA GLY A 157 -5.56 -6.36 -15.58
C GLY A 157 -6.44 -7.18 -16.52
N ARG A 158 -6.21 -7.10 -17.83
CA ARG A 158 -6.98 -7.84 -18.85
C ARG A 158 -6.74 -9.34 -18.79
N THR A 159 -5.65 -9.75 -18.15
CA THR A 159 -5.31 -11.15 -17.91
C THR A 159 -4.93 -11.38 -16.46
N PHE A 160 -5.04 -12.62 -15.99
CA PHE A 160 -4.56 -13.01 -14.66
C PHE A 160 -3.08 -12.70 -14.45
N LYS A 161 -2.22 -12.93 -15.46
CA LYS A 161 -0.78 -12.63 -15.38
C LYS A 161 -0.54 -11.15 -15.13
N GLU A 162 -1.21 -10.30 -15.91
CA GLU A 162 -1.09 -8.85 -15.77
C GLU A 162 -1.56 -8.38 -14.39
N SER A 163 -2.74 -8.82 -13.99
CA SER A 163 -3.36 -8.48 -12.71
C SER A 163 -2.51 -8.95 -11.52
N LEU A 164 -1.98 -10.18 -11.55
CA LEU A 164 -1.10 -10.71 -10.52
C LEU A 164 0.20 -9.92 -10.39
N GLN A 165 0.87 -9.61 -11.50
CA GLN A 165 2.12 -8.83 -11.47
C GLN A 165 1.91 -7.38 -11.02
N LYS A 166 0.76 -6.78 -11.37
CA LYS A 166 0.33 -5.48 -10.82
C LYS A 166 0.10 -5.57 -9.30
N ALA A 167 -0.58 -6.61 -8.83
CA ALA A 167 -0.81 -6.81 -7.39
C ALA A 167 0.51 -7.00 -6.63
N ILE A 168 1.45 -7.81 -7.15
CA ILE A 168 2.77 -8.01 -6.56
C ILE A 168 3.50 -6.68 -6.33
N ARG A 169 3.57 -5.82 -7.36
CA ARG A 169 4.25 -4.52 -7.25
C ARG A 169 3.47 -3.46 -6.48
N SER A 170 2.20 -3.72 -6.16
CA SER A 170 1.36 -2.86 -5.31
C SER A 170 1.44 -3.20 -3.82
N LEU A 171 2.16 -4.27 -3.44
CA LEU A 171 2.20 -4.75 -2.05
C LEU A 171 3.03 -3.87 -1.10
N GLU A 172 3.81 -2.93 -1.62
CA GLU A 172 4.67 -2.06 -0.79
C GLU A 172 5.62 -2.87 0.11
N ILE A 173 6.23 -3.91 -0.48
CA ILE A 173 7.25 -4.79 0.13
C ILE A 173 8.57 -4.79 -0.65
N GLY A 174 8.74 -3.88 -1.61
CA GLY A 174 9.95 -3.80 -2.44
C GLY A 174 10.10 -4.95 -3.45
N ARG A 175 9.00 -5.58 -3.86
CA ARG A 175 8.96 -6.64 -4.87
C ARG A 175 8.28 -6.11 -6.12
N PHE A 176 8.89 -6.32 -7.28
CA PHE A 176 8.40 -5.83 -8.58
C PHE A 176 8.07 -6.97 -9.57
N GLY A 177 8.09 -8.21 -9.09
CA GLY A 177 7.92 -9.46 -9.84
C GLY A 177 8.34 -10.66 -8.98
N PHE A 178 8.52 -11.83 -9.59
CA PHE A 178 9.04 -13.02 -8.90
C PHE A 178 10.54 -12.92 -8.67
N VAL A 179 11.01 -13.37 -7.52
CA VAL A 179 12.41 -13.21 -7.11
C VAL A 179 13.23 -14.43 -7.48
N ASP A 180 14.54 -14.25 -7.57
CA ASP A 180 15.43 -15.37 -7.89
C ASP A 180 15.77 -16.15 -6.62
N PRO A 181 15.93 -17.47 -6.74
CA PRO A 181 16.44 -18.25 -5.62
C PRO A 181 17.87 -17.79 -5.24
N PRO A 182 18.30 -18.04 -4.00
CA PRO A 182 19.68 -17.79 -3.57
C PRO A 182 20.71 -18.42 -4.50
N ALA A 183 21.87 -17.79 -4.65
CA ALA A 183 22.93 -18.28 -5.55
C ALA A 183 23.47 -19.67 -5.16
N ASP A 184 23.36 -20.04 -3.89
CA ASP A 184 23.74 -21.32 -3.29
C ASP A 184 22.56 -22.29 -3.14
N ALA A 185 21.44 -22.07 -3.85
CA ALA A 185 20.27 -22.95 -3.86
C ALA A 185 20.60 -24.35 -4.42
N GLY A 186 21.08 -25.22 -3.53
CA GLY A 186 21.30 -26.64 -3.79
C GLY A 186 20.08 -27.50 -3.42
N GLN A 187 20.31 -28.81 -3.32
CA GLN A 187 19.25 -29.78 -2.98
C GLN A 187 18.64 -29.51 -1.59
N GLU A 188 19.46 -29.14 -0.61
CA GLU A 188 18.99 -28.87 0.77
C GLU A 188 17.99 -27.70 0.80
N TYR A 189 18.31 -26.61 0.12
CA TYR A 189 17.40 -25.47 -0.02
C TYR A 189 16.11 -25.86 -0.73
N LEU A 190 16.19 -26.70 -1.76
CA LEU A 190 15.00 -27.16 -2.48
C LEU A 190 14.07 -27.99 -1.57
N GLU A 191 14.60 -28.87 -0.73
CA GLU A 191 13.78 -29.61 0.24
C GLU A 191 13.16 -28.68 1.30
N GLU A 192 13.89 -27.68 1.80
CA GLU A 192 13.32 -26.66 2.68
C GLU A 192 12.20 -25.86 2.00
N LEU A 193 12.38 -25.52 0.72
CA LEU A 193 11.39 -24.81 -0.07
C LEU A 193 10.11 -25.64 -0.23
N LYS A 194 10.23 -26.95 -0.49
CA LYS A 194 9.08 -27.87 -0.56
C LYS A 194 8.31 -27.91 0.77
N GLU A 195 9.01 -27.96 1.89
CA GLU A 195 8.38 -27.90 3.23
C GLU A 195 7.68 -26.56 3.47
N LYS A 196 8.26 -25.44 3.05
CA LYS A 196 7.62 -24.11 3.11
C LYS A 196 6.39 -24.03 2.19
N LEU A 197 6.41 -24.66 1.02
CA LEU A 197 5.25 -24.74 0.13
C LEU A 197 4.10 -25.55 0.72
N ARG A 198 4.39 -26.65 1.45
CA ARG A 198 3.39 -27.44 2.18
C ARG A 198 2.72 -26.67 3.32
N ARG A 199 3.40 -25.66 3.87
CA ARG A 199 2.96 -24.89 5.02
C ARG A 199 2.67 -23.44 4.60
N PRO A 200 1.40 -23.08 4.32
CA PRO A 200 1.04 -21.73 3.89
C PRO A 200 1.68 -20.66 4.77
N ASN A 201 2.36 -19.70 4.15
CA ASN A 201 3.11 -18.63 4.81
C ASN A 201 3.05 -17.35 3.96
N SER A 202 3.40 -16.21 4.53
CA SER A 202 3.29 -14.90 3.86
C SER A 202 4.15 -14.77 2.59
N GLN A 203 5.17 -15.62 2.43
CA GLN A 203 6.10 -15.60 1.29
C GLN A 203 5.78 -16.67 0.23
N ARG A 204 4.72 -17.45 0.41
CA ARG A 204 4.41 -18.62 -0.43
C ARG A 204 4.31 -18.29 -1.92
N LEU A 205 3.73 -17.15 -2.27
CA LEU A 205 3.64 -16.69 -3.67
C LEU A 205 5.03 -16.59 -4.32
N PHE A 206 6.02 -16.04 -3.62
CA PHE A 206 7.38 -15.89 -4.15
C PHE A 206 8.13 -17.22 -4.17
N GLN A 207 7.88 -18.07 -3.17
CA GLN A 207 8.40 -19.44 -3.10
C GLN A 207 7.90 -20.32 -4.26
N LEU A 208 6.68 -20.10 -4.76
CA LEU A 208 6.18 -20.75 -5.99
C LEU A 208 7.08 -20.40 -7.18
N GLY A 209 7.42 -19.11 -7.33
CA GLY A 209 8.32 -18.64 -8.38
C GLY A 209 9.71 -19.26 -8.28
N GLU A 210 10.27 -19.33 -7.06
CA GLU A 210 11.55 -20.01 -6.79
C GLU A 210 11.49 -21.50 -7.16
N ALA A 211 10.40 -22.19 -6.81
CA ALA A 211 10.22 -23.61 -7.11
C ALA A 211 10.21 -23.89 -8.61
N PHE A 212 9.48 -23.09 -9.40
CA PHE A 212 9.48 -23.21 -10.86
C PHE A 212 10.87 -22.89 -11.46
N LYS A 213 11.59 -21.90 -10.93
CA LYS A 213 12.97 -21.58 -11.36
C LYS A 213 13.95 -22.71 -11.07
N LEU A 214 13.72 -23.47 -10.01
CA LEU A 214 14.49 -24.67 -9.64
C LEU A 214 14.03 -25.94 -10.36
N GLY A 215 13.06 -25.84 -11.28
CA GLY A 215 12.66 -26.92 -12.17
C GLY A 215 11.54 -27.83 -11.64
N LEU A 216 10.83 -27.44 -10.57
CA LEU A 216 9.63 -28.18 -10.15
C LEU A 216 8.53 -28.04 -11.21
N GLY A 217 7.84 -29.13 -11.50
CA GLY A 217 6.68 -29.13 -12.40
C GLY A 217 5.39 -28.74 -11.69
N VAL A 218 4.37 -28.30 -12.45
CA VAL A 218 3.05 -27.93 -11.91
C VAL A 218 2.43 -29.02 -11.05
N ALA A 219 2.49 -30.28 -11.49
CA ALA A 219 1.92 -31.40 -10.72
C ALA A 219 2.59 -31.55 -9.34
N GLU A 220 3.92 -31.40 -9.26
CA GLU A 220 4.64 -31.48 -7.98
C GLU A 220 4.27 -30.29 -7.08
N VAL A 221 4.18 -29.08 -7.64
CA VAL A 221 3.78 -27.89 -6.87
C VAL A 221 2.32 -27.98 -6.42
N PHE A 222 1.43 -28.54 -7.24
CA PHE A 222 0.03 -28.82 -6.88
C PHE A 222 -0.04 -29.77 -5.68
N GLU A 223 0.66 -30.90 -5.71
CA GLU A 223 0.70 -31.85 -4.58
C GLU A 223 1.18 -31.19 -3.28
N LEU A 224 2.15 -30.29 -3.36
CA LEU A 224 2.66 -29.55 -2.21
C LEU A 224 1.67 -28.52 -1.69
N THR A 225 0.93 -27.85 -2.59
CA THR A 225 0.25 -26.61 -2.24
C THR A 225 -1.27 -26.66 -2.24
N GLN A 226 -1.83 -27.58 -3.02
CA GLN A 226 -3.24 -27.69 -3.37
C GLN A 226 -3.81 -26.42 -4.05
N ILE A 227 -2.95 -25.55 -4.58
CA ILE A 227 -3.33 -24.40 -5.40
C ILE A 227 -3.70 -24.92 -6.79
N ASP A 228 -4.84 -24.52 -7.33
CA ASP A 228 -5.35 -25.05 -8.60
C ASP A 228 -4.30 -24.97 -9.73
N PRO A 229 -4.12 -26.05 -10.53
CA PRO A 229 -3.16 -26.09 -11.63
C PRO A 229 -3.31 -24.95 -12.64
N TRP A 230 -4.51 -24.37 -12.80
CA TRP A 230 -4.74 -23.20 -13.64
C TRP A 230 -3.87 -22.01 -13.23
N PHE A 231 -3.87 -21.65 -11.93
CA PHE A 231 -3.03 -20.57 -11.40
C PHE A 231 -1.54 -20.92 -11.54
N LEU A 232 -1.18 -22.16 -11.22
CA LEU A 232 0.20 -22.64 -11.28
C LEU A 232 0.78 -22.62 -12.69
N HIS A 233 -0.01 -22.99 -13.71
CA HIS A 233 0.40 -22.89 -15.11
C HIS A 233 0.64 -21.43 -15.53
N HIS A 234 -0.21 -20.50 -15.10
CA HIS A 234 0.00 -19.08 -15.40
C HIS A 234 1.27 -18.52 -14.73
N ILE A 235 1.53 -18.91 -13.48
CA ILE A 235 2.76 -18.53 -12.77
C ILE A 235 3.99 -19.14 -13.45
N GLN A 236 3.94 -20.43 -13.80
CA GLN A 236 5.01 -21.10 -14.53
C GLN A 236 5.33 -20.38 -15.85
N GLN A 237 4.30 -20.00 -16.61
CA GLN A 237 4.48 -19.22 -17.85
C GLN A 237 5.17 -17.88 -17.60
N ILE A 238 4.85 -17.17 -16.51
CA ILE A 238 5.57 -15.94 -16.14
C ILE A 238 7.05 -16.25 -15.92
N ILE A 239 7.36 -17.32 -15.18
CA ILE A 239 8.75 -17.74 -14.93
C ILE A 239 9.48 -18.15 -16.21
N GLU A 240 8.82 -18.86 -17.13
CA GLU A 240 9.36 -19.21 -18.45
C GLU A 240 9.65 -17.96 -19.29
N MET A 241 8.78 -16.94 -19.23
CA MET A 241 9.02 -15.65 -19.85
C MET A 241 10.22 -14.93 -19.21
N GLU A 242 10.37 -14.96 -17.88
CA GLU A 242 11.56 -14.41 -17.22
C GLU A 242 12.86 -15.05 -17.73
N ALA A 243 12.87 -16.37 -17.87
CA ALA A 243 14.00 -17.11 -18.42
C ALA A 243 14.27 -16.75 -19.89
N ALA A 244 13.21 -16.62 -20.70
CA ALA A 244 13.32 -16.21 -22.09
C ALA A 244 13.84 -14.77 -22.26
N ILE A 245 13.55 -13.87 -21.32
CA ILE A 245 14.05 -12.48 -21.31
C ILE A 245 15.55 -12.43 -21.02
N ARG A 246 16.06 -13.29 -20.12
CA ARG A 246 17.51 -13.37 -19.79
C ARG A 246 18.37 -13.87 -20.94
N GLY A 247 17.82 -14.72 -21.81
CA GLY A 247 18.54 -15.44 -22.87
C GLY A 247 18.83 -14.63 -24.15
N ASP A 248 18.87 -13.29 -24.07
CA ASP A 248 18.99 -12.29 -25.16
C ASP A 248 17.73 -11.96 -25.99
N GLY A 249 17.71 -10.71 -26.49
CA GLY A 249 16.81 -10.23 -27.55
C GLY A 249 15.55 -9.47 -27.12
N LEU A 250 15.26 -9.30 -25.82
CA LEU A 250 14.10 -8.47 -25.41
C LEU A 250 14.28 -7.00 -25.84
N LEU A 251 15.48 -6.45 -25.64
CA LEU A 251 15.77 -5.04 -25.90
C LEU A 251 15.80 -4.69 -27.40
N GLU A 252 15.92 -5.70 -28.27
CA GLU A 252 16.01 -5.55 -29.72
C GLU A 252 14.68 -5.88 -30.43
N ASP A 253 13.71 -6.44 -29.71
CA ASP A 253 12.42 -6.89 -30.24
C ASP A 253 11.25 -6.17 -29.53
N PRO A 254 10.70 -5.11 -30.16
CA PRO A 254 9.56 -4.35 -29.61
C PRO A 254 8.31 -5.20 -29.38
N ASP A 255 8.11 -6.26 -30.17
CA ASP A 255 6.93 -7.11 -30.03
C ASP A 255 7.06 -8.03 -28.81
N ARG A 256 8.26 -8.56 -28.54
CA ARG A 256 8.54 -9.25 -27.27
C ARG A 256 8.42 -8.33 -26.06
N LEU A 257 8.90 -7.10 -26.15
CA LEU A 257 8.74 -6.11 -25.09
C LEU A 257 7.26 -5.81 -24.83
N ARG A 258 6.47 -5.56 -25.88
CA ARG A 258 5.02 -5.36 -25.75
C ARG A 258 4.32 -6.57 -25.14
N LEU A 259 4.70 -7.78 -25.55
CA LEU A 259 4.15 -9.02 -24.98
C LEU A 259 4.47 -9.14 -23.48
N ALA A 260 5.71 -8.87 -23.07
CA ALA A 260 6.08 -8.86 -21.66
C ALA A 260 5.25 -7.81 -20.87
N LYS A 261 5.08 -6.61 -21.41
CA LYS A 261 4.24 -5.57 -20.77
C LYS A 261 2.78 -5.99 -20.67
N SER A 262 2.21 -6.65 -21.69
CA SER A 262 0.85 -7.21 -21.65
C SER A 262 0.66 -8.34 -20.63
N TRP A 263 1.76 -8.95 -20.17
CA TRP A 263 1.73 -9.92 -19.07
C TRP A 263 1.94 -9.27 -17.70
N GLY A 264 2.10 -7.94 -17.65
CA GLY A 264 2.24 -7.14 -16.42
C GLY A 264 3.65 -6.96 -15.90
N PHE A 265 4.70 -7.32 -16.67
CA PHE A 265 6.08 -7.11 -16.24
C PHE A 265 6.38 -5.63 -16.02
N SER A 266 6.90 -5.27 -14.84
CA SER A 266 7.33 -3.91 -14.54
C SER A 266 8.67 -3.57 -15.21
N ASP A 267 8.93 -2.29 -15.45
CA ASP A 267 10.20 -1.80 -16.00
C ASP A 267 11.36 -2.15 -15.06
N VAL A 268 11.13 -2.11 -13.74
CA VAL A 268 12.11 -2.54 -12.73
C VAL A 268 12.47 -4.01 -12.92
N ARG A 269 11.47 -4.90 -13.07
CA ARG A 269 11.74 -6.33 -13.24
C ARG A 269 12.41 -6.63 -14.58
N LEU A 270 11.99 -5.96 -15.66
CA LEU A 270 12.63 -6.10 -16.96
C LEU A 270 14.09 -5.61 -16.94
N GLY A 271 14.38 -4.51 -16.23
CA GLY A 271 15.74 -4.01 -16.01
C GLY A 271 16.60 -5.07 -15.31
N GLN A 272 16.11 -5.61 -14.19
CA GLN A 272 16.78 -6.70 -13.46
C GLN A 272 17.07 -7.93 -14.34
N LEU A 273 16.10 -8.35 -15.16
CA LEU A 273 16.23 -9.54 -16.01
C LEU A 273 17.19 -9.33 -17.19
N THR A 274 17.31 -8.09 -17.68
CA THR A 274 18.18 -7.75 -18.82
C THR A 274 19.54 -7.20 -18.41
N GLY A 275 19.80 -7.04 -17.10
CA GLY A 275 21.02 -6.41 -16.59
C GLY A 275 21.11 -4.90 -16.87
N THR A 276 19.96 -4.24 -17.07
CA THR A 276 19.83 -2.79 -17.26
C THR A 276 19.08 -2.15 -16.08
N ASP A 277 18.73 -0.86 -16.19
CA ASP A 277 17.93 -0.16 -15.18
C ASP A 277 16.50 0.15 -15.67
N GLU A 278 15.64 0.53 -14.72
CA GLU A 278 14.24 0.89 -14.97
C GLU A 278 14.12 1.98 -16.05
N GLU A 279 15.01 2.97 -16.03
CA GLU A 279 14.95 4.11 -16.96
C GLU A 279 15.26 3.69 -18.39
N THR A 280 16.23 2.80 -18.58
CA THR A 280 16.59 2.25 -19.89
C THR A 280 15.39 1.53 -20.51
N ILE A 281 14.68 0.70 -19.73
CA ILE A 281 13.48 0.00 -20.19
C ILE A 281 12.37 1.01 -20.53
N ARG A 282 12.15 1.99 -19.66
CA ARG A 282 11.14 3.04 -19.87
C ARG A 282 11.39 3.79 -21.18
N GLN A 283 12.62 4.24 -21.42
CA GLN A 283 12.98 4.96 -22.64
C GLN A 283 12.79 4.09 -23.88
N LEU A 284 13.20 2.82 -23.83
CA LEU A 284 12.99 1.88 -24.93
C LEU A 284 11.50 1.70 -25.26
N ARG A 285 10.65 1.53 -24.23
CA ARG A 285 9.20 1.46 -24.42
C ARG A 285 8.64 2.71 -25.09
N LEU A 286 9.02 3.89 -24.61
CA LEU A 286 8.56 5.16 -25.17
C LEU A 286 9.01 5.34 -26.63
N GLN A 287 10.24 4.97 -26.97
CA GLN A 287 10.76 5.00 -28.34
C GLN A 287 9.96 4.12 -29.30
N HIS A 288 9.44 2.98 -28.82
CA HIS A 288 8.63 2.04 -29.60
C HIS A 288 7.12 2.25 -29.47
N GLY A 289 6.67 3.31 -28.78
CA GLY A 289 5.24 3.56 -28.55
C GLY A 289 4.56 2.47 -27.70
N ILE A 290 5.32 1.75 -26.87
CA ILE A 290 4.80 0.72 -25.95
C ILE A 290 4.39 1.40 -24.64
N ILE A 291 3.24 2.07 -24.70
CA ILE A 291 2.62 2.75 -23.57
C ILE A 291 1.36 2.00 -23.14
N PRO A 292 0.99 2.03 -21.84
CA PRO A 292 -0.30 1.50 -21.44
C PRO A 292 -1.43 2.37 -21.99
N VAL A 293 -2.58 1.74 -22.20
CA VAL A 293 -3.89 2.39 -22.35
C VAL A 293 -4.66 2.24 -21.05
N TYR A 294 -5.68 3.06 -20.82
CA TYR A 294 -6.57 2.93 -19.67
C TYR A 294 -7.94 2.44 -20.11
N LYS A 295 -8.48 1.49 -19.35
CA LYS A 295 -9.81 0.90 -19.54
C LYS A 295 -10.70 1.25 -18.36
N LEU A 296 -12.00 1.35 -18.61
CA LEU A 296 -13.01 1.69 -17.61
C LEU A 296 -13.52 0.46 -16.86
N VAL A 297 -13.80 0.64 -15.58
CA VAL A 297 -14.67 -0.26 -14.81
C VAL A 297 -16.12 0.18 -15.03
N ASP A 298 -16.91 -0.69 -15.66
CA ASP A 298 -18.24 -0.31 -16.18
C ASP A 298 -19.41 -1.15 -15.66
N THR A 299 -19.16 -2.21 -14.88
CA THR A 299 -20.12 -3.23 -14.41
C THR A 299 -20.71 -4.15 -15.48
N CYS A 300 -20.47 -3.92 -16.77
CA CYS A 300 -21.22 -4.54 -17.87
C CYS A 300 -20.38 -5.00 -19.07
N ALA A 301 -19.05 -5.04 -18.96
CA ALA A 301 -18.15 -5.51 -20.01
C ALA A 301 -18.40 -4.79 -21.35
N ALA A 302 -18.45 -3.46 -21.28
CA ALA A 302 -18.69 -2.52 -22.36
C ALA A 302 -20.03 -2.68 -23.11
N GLU A 303 -21.01 -3.41 -22.56
CA GLU A 303 -22.37 -3.48 -23.14
C GLU A 303 -23.05 -2.10 -23.15
N PHE A 304 -22.79 -1.29 -22.12
CA PHE A 304 -23.29 0.08 -21.98
C PHE A 304 -22.14 1.06 -21.76
N GLU A 305 -22.35 2.32 -22.15
CA GLU A 305 -21.37 3.38 -21.91
C GLU A 305 -21.21 3.65 -20.40
N ALA A 306 -19.99 3.55 -19.90
CA ALA A 306 -19.66 4.03 -18.56
C ALA A 306 -19.38 5.53 -18.57
N TYR A 307 -20.06 6.26 -17.70
CA TYR A 307 -19.84 7.70 -17.50
C TYR A 307 -18.89 8.00 -16.34
N THR A 308 -18.74 7.04 -15.42
CA THR A 308 -17.87 7.19 -14.24
C THR A 308 -16.42 6.88 -14.62
N PRO A 309 -15.49 7.83 -14.43
CA PRO A 309 -14.08 7.70 -14.81
C PRO A 309 -13.26 6.91 -13.78
N TYR A 310 -13.55 5.61 -13.68
CA TYR A 310 -12.81 4.64 -12.88
C TYR A 310 -11.96 3.78 -13.82
N TYR A 311 -10.65 4.01 -13.81
CA TYR A 311 -9.68 3.45 -14.74
C TYR A 311 -8.74 2.42 -14.12
N TYR A 312 -8.23 1.54 -14.99
CA TYR A 312 -7.03 0.75 -14.76
C TYR A 312 -6.19 0.68 -16.04
N SER A 313 -4.87 0.56 -15.90
CA SER A 313 -3.92 0.45 -17.01
C SER A 313 -3.85 -0.98 -17.57
N THR A 314 -3.63 -1.09 -18.87
CA THR A 314 -3.31 -2.34 -19.56
C THR A 314 -2.54 -2.07 -20.86
N TYR A 315 -1.93 -3.08 -21.47
CA TYR A 315 -1.25 -2.97 -22.76
C TYR A 315 -2.09 -3.55 -23.90
N GLU A 316 -3.25 -2.94 -24.14
CA GLU A 316 -4.12 -3.16 -25.31
C GLU A 316 -4.05 -1.96 -26.28
N THR A 317 -4.99 -1.85 -27.21
CA THR A 317 -4.94 -0.88 -28.31
C THR A 317 -5.78 0.37 -28.11
N GLU A 318 -6.93 0.27 -27.44
CA GLU A 318 -7.88 1.38 -27.28
C GLU A 318 -7.74 2.00 -25.90
N ASP A 319 -7.57 3.32 -25.85
CA ASP A 319 -7.48 4.11 -24.63
C ASP A 319 -8.80 4.83 -24.37
N GLU A 320 -9.39 4.54 -23.22
CA GLU A 320 -10.65 5.10 -22.73
C GLU A 320 -10.42 6.22 -21.71
N ALA A 321 -9.16 6.58 -21.41
CA ALA A 321 -8.87 7.75 -20.59
C ALA A 321 -9.50 9.02 -21.20
N ARG A 322 -10.16 9.81 -20.35
CA ARG A 322 -10.82 11.06 -20.74
C ARG A 322 -10.10 12.27 -20.12
N PRO A 323 -8.86 12.61 -20.54
CA PRO A 323 -8.18 13.79 -20.03
C PRO A 323 -8.99 15.05 -20.38
N SER A 324 -9.07 16.00 -19.45
CA SER A 324 -9.76 17.29 -19.66
C SER A 324 -8.77 18.45 -19.58
N ASP A 325 -9.16 19.64 -20.05
CA ASP A 325 -8.34 20.87 -19.92
C ASP A 325 -8.55 21.58 -18.57
N ARG A 326 -9.36 21.02 -17.66
CA ARG A 326 -9.60 21.61 -16.34
C ARG A 326 -8.30 21.61 -15.54
N PRO A 327 -8.07 22.62 -14.68
CA PRO A 327 -6.91 22.63 -13.79
C PRO A 327 -7.02 21.44 -12.85
N LYS A 328 -6.13 20.46 -13.01
CA LYS A 328 -6.23 19.18 -12.31
C LYS A 328 -5.04 18.94 -11.38
N VAL A 329 -5.29 18.23 -10.29
CA VAL A 329 -4.29 17.86 -9.29
C VAL A 329 -4.36 16.37 -9.04
N VAL A 330 -3.21 15.70 -9.13
CA VAL A 330 -3.08 14.28 -8.83
C VAL A 330 -2.82 14.09 -7.33
N ILE A 331 -3.54 13.18 -6.70
CA ILE A 331 -3.39 12.79 -5.30
C ILE A 331 -2.89 11.35 -5.28
N LEU A 332 -1.71 11.13 -4.71
CA LEU A 332 -1.17 9.78 -4.54
C LEU A 332 -1.61 9.23 -3.17
N GLY A 333 -2.31 8.10 -3.19
CA GLY A 333 -2.72 7.35 -2.01
C GLY A 333 -1.55 6.60 -1.37
N GLY A 334 -1.87 5.72 -0.43
CA GLY A 334 -0.86 4.98 0.35
C GLY A 334 -0.67 3.52 -0.02
N GLY A 335 -1.51 2.95 -0.89
CA GLY A 335 -1.52 1.52 -1.18
C GLY A 335 -2.11 0.71 -0.01
N PRO A 336 -1.79 -0.59 0.11
CA PRO A 336 -2.37 -1.46 1.14
C PRO A 336 -2.11 -0.94 2.55
N ASN A 337 -3.10 -0.99 3.43
CA ASN A 337 -2.90 -0.67 4.84
C ASN A 337 -1.88 -1.62 5.50
N ARG A 338 -1.11 -1.09 6.47
CA ARG A 338 -0.15 -1.84 7.29
C ARG A 338 0.12 -1.10 8.60
N ILE A 339 0.69 -1.79 9.59
CA ILE A 339 0.98 -1.19 10.89
C ILE A 339 1.92 0.02 10.74
N GLY A 340 1.40 1.21 11.09
CA GLY A 340 2.09 2.50 10.95
C GLY A 340 1.69 3.30 9.70
N GLN A 341 0.96 2.69 8.76
CA GLN A 341 0.38 3.31 7.56
C GLN A 341 -1.04 2.78 7.34
N GLY A 342 -2.01 3.39 8.02
CA GLY A 342 -3.41 2.97 8.02
C GLY A 342 -4.35 3.98 7.37
N ILE A 343 -5.60 3.92 7.80
CA ILE A 343 -6.73 4.71 7.28
C ILE A 343 -6.55 6.22 7.50
N GLU A 344 -5.65 6.63 8.38
CA GLU A 344 -5.41 8.04 8.68
C GLU A 344 -4.89 8.80 7.46
N PHE A 345 -4.10 8.13 6.64
CA PHE A 345 -3.56 8.66 5.38
C PHE A 345 -4.63 8.68 4.28
N ASP A 346 -5.49 7.65 4.24
CA ASP A 346 -6.65 7.63 3.35
C ASP A 346 -7.59 8.81 3.62
N TYR A 347 -7.88 9.09 4.89
CA TYR A 347 -8.66 10.26 5.32
C TYR A 347 -8.07 11.57 4.77
N CYS A 348 -6.74 11.74 4.84
CA CYS A 348 -6.07 12.93 4.32
C CYS A 348 -6.21 13.04 2.80
N CYS A 349 -6.04 11.94 2.05
CA CYS A 349 -6.24 11.92 0.61
C CYS A 349 -7.69 12.25 0.20
N VAL A 350 -8.67 11.70 0.91
CA VAL A 350 -10.10 11.96 0.69
C VAL A 350 -10.43 13.44 0.92
N HIS A 351 -9.97 14.01 2.03
CA HIS A 351 -10.18 15.44 2.31
C HIS A 351 -9.50 16.35 1.28
N ALA A 352 -8.32 15.97 0.77
CA ALA A 352 -7.67 16.71 -0.31
C ALA A 352 -8.51 16.74 -1.59
N SER A 353 -9.12 15.59 -1.94
CA SER A 353 -10.02 15.49 -3.09
C SER A 353 -11.22 16.41 -2.94
N PHE A 354 -11.87 16.39 -1.76
CA PHE A 354 -13.02 17.25 -1.47
C PHE A 354 -12.66 18.73 -1.51
N SER A 355 -11.55 19.14 -0.91
CA SER A 355 -11.09 20.53 -0.95
C SER A 355 -10.73 21.00 -2.36
N LEU A 356 -10.15 20.13 -3.19
CA LEU A 356 -9.87 20.47 -4.60
C LEU A 356 -11.17 20.66 -5.40
N ALA A 357 -12.19 19.84 -5.14
CA ALA A 357 -13.50 19.99 -5.76
C ALA A 357 -14.16 21.34 -5.37
N GLU A 358 -14.07 21.74 -4.09
CA GLU A 358 -14.54 23.05 -3.62
C GLU A 358 -13.83 24.22 -4.32
N GLU A 359 -12.53 24.06 -4.59
CA GLU A 359 -11.70 25.02 -5.34
C GLU A 359 -11.80 24.85 -6.87
N ASN A 360 -12.79 24.10 -7.36
CA ASN A 360 -13.05 23.85 -8.79
C ASN A 360 -11.87 23.24 -9.57
N HIS A 361 -10.96 22.55 -8.88
CA HIS A 361 -9.90 21.76 -9.51
C HIS A 361 -10.39 20.33 -9.74
N GLU A 362 -10.02 19.75 -10.88
CA GLU A 362 -10.29 18.33 -11.16
C GLU A 362 -9.33 17.48 -10.32
N SER A 363 -9.89 16.64 -9.46
CA SER A 363 -9.16 15.75 -8.58
C SER A 363 -8.91 14.39 -9.25
N VAL A 364 -7.65 13.96 -9.30
CA VAL A 364 -7.26 12.66 -9.88
C VAL A 364 -6.64 11.80 -8.78
N MET A 365 -7.37 10.79 -8.30
CA MET A 365 -6.90 9.88 -7.26
C MET A 365 -6.15 8.69 -7.87
N VAL A 366 -4.99 8.35 -7.31
CA VAL A 366 -4.22 7.15 -7.66
C VAL A 366 -4.00 6.32 -6.41
N ASN A 367 -4.57 5.11 -6.33
CA ASN A 367 -4.40 4.22 -5.18
C ASN A 367 -4.77 2.76 -5.54
N SER A 368 -4.29 1.79 -4.76
CA SER A 368 -4.50 0.35 -5.00
C SER A 368 -5.15 -0.40 -3.84
N ASN A 369 -5.65 0.31 -2.82
CA ASN A 369 -6.29 -0.29 -1.66
C ASN A 369 -7.80 -0.45 -1.89
N PRO A 370 -8.36 -1.67 -1.87
CA PRO A 370 -9.79 -1.86 -2.12
C PRO A 370 -10.69 -1.51 -0.92
N GLU A 371 -10.13 -1.39 0.28
CA GLU A 371 -10.88 -1.14 1.52
C GLU A 371 -11.19 0.34 1.76
N THR A 372 -10.60 1.23 0.96
CA THR A 372 -10.55 2.67 1.27
C THR A 372 -11.64 3.50 0.60
N VAL A 373 -11.89 4.67 1.17
CA VAL A 373 -12.82 5.66 0.60
C VAL A 373 -12.16 6.41 -0.56
N SER A 374 -10.84 6.60 -0.55
CA SER A 374 -10.14 7.20 -1.70
C SER A 374 -10.36 6.44 -3.01
N THR A 375 -10.52 5.12 -2.96
CA THR A 375 -10.80 4.29 -4.14
C THR A 375 -12.30 4.11 -4.39
N ASP A 376 -13.15 4.90 -3.74
CA ASP A 376 -14.53 5.11 -4.19
C ASP A 376 -14.56 6.08 -5.35
N TYR A 377 -15.25 5.71 -6.42
CA TYR A 377 -15.35 6.53 -7.62
C TYR A 377 -16.15 7.82 -7.38
N ASP A 378 -16.92 7.90 -6.29
CA ASP A 378 -17.62 9.12 -5.86
C ASP A 378 -16.68 10.14 -5.18
N THR A 379 -15.46 9.75 -4.80
CA THR A 379 -14.55 10.58 -4.00
C THR A 379 -13.76 11.59 -4.83
N SER A 380 -13.42 11.26 -6.07
CA SER A 380 -12.61 12.10 -6.96
C SER A 380 -13.24 12.23 -8.35
N ASP A 381 -12.88 13.29 -9.08
CA ASP A 381 -13.35 13.46 -10.47
C ASP A 381 -12.85 12.32 -11.36
N LYS A 382 -11.69 11.73 -11.07
CA LYS A 382 -11.14 10.54 -11.74
C LYS A 382 -10.44 9.64 -10.75
N LEU A 383 -10.59 8.33 -10.93
CA LEU A 383 -9.92 7.31 -10.12
C LEU A 383 -9.07 6.42 -11.02
N TYR A 384 -7.78 6.33 -10.74
CA TYR A 384 -6.87 5.34 -11.30
C TYR A 384 -6.56 4.29 -10.23
N PHE A 385 -7.10 3.09 -10.40
CA PHE A 385 -6.86 1.98 -9.47
C PHE A 385 -5.58 1.25 -9.86
N GLU A 386 -4.46 1.90 -9.56
CA GLU A 386 -3.14 1.56 -10.08
C GLU A 386 -2.11 1.36 -8.96
N PRO A 387 -1.06 0.56 -9.21
CA PRO A 387 0.08 0.48 -8.31
C PRO A 387 0.72 1.87 -8.09
N LEU A 388 1.19 2.12 -6.88
CA LEU A 388 1.90 3.36 -6.53
C LEU A 388 3.40 3.18 -6.79
N THR A 389 3.75 2.99 -8.06
CA THR A 389 5.15 2.92 -8.51
C THR A 389 5.50 4.12 -9.37
N ARG A 390 6.81 4.38 -9.51
CA ARG A 390 7.32 5.43 -10.39
C ARG A 390 6.82 5.23 -11.83
N GLU A 391 6.88 4.00 -12.35
CA GLU A 391 6.43 3.66 -13.69
C GLU A 391 4.96 4.01 -13.92
N ASP A 392 4.09 3.47 -13.06
CA ASP A 392 2.63 3.58 -13.21
C ASP A 392 2.18 5.04 -13.02
N VAL A 393 2.72 5.74 -12.01
CA VAL A 393 2.41 7.16 -11.74
C VAL A 393 2.88 8.06 -12.88
N LEU A 394 4.09 7.88 -13.41
CA LEU A 394 4.57 8.71 -14.52
C LEU A 394 3.70 8.57 -15.78
N HIS A 395 3.12 7.40 -16.03
CA HIS A 395 2.17 7.25 -17.13
C HIS A 395 0.88 8.02 -16.90
N ILE A 396 0.33 8.00 -15.68
CA ILE A 396 -0.85 8.79 -15.34
C ILE A 396 -0.56 10.29 -15.49
N LEU A 397 0.60 10.75 -15.01
CA LEU A 397 1.01 12.16 -15.16
C LEU A 397 1.19 12.57 -16.63
N GLN A 398 1.65 11.66 -17.49
CA GLN A 398 1.77 11.91 -18.92
C GLN A 398 0.40 12.00 -19.61
N THR A 399 -0.54 11.13 -19.23
CA THR A 399 -1.91 11.13 -19.78
C THR A 399 -2.70 12.35 -19.30
N GLU A 400 -2.62 12.66 -18.01
CA GLU A 400 -3.41 13.73 -17.41
C GLU A 400 -2.76 15.11 -17.51
N GLN A 401 -1.42 15.25 -17.57
CA GLN A 401 -0.76 16.56 -17.60
C GLN A 401 -1.24 17.51 -16.47
N PRO A 402 -1.16 17.10 -15.19
CA PRO A 402 -1.72 17.87 -14.10
C PRO A 402 -0.94 19.15 -13.80
N LYS A 403 -1.59 20.10 -13.13
CA LYS A 403 -0.94 21.29 -12.56
C LYS A 403 0.17 20.91 -11.58
N GLY A 404 -0.01 19.77 -10.91
CA GLY A 404 1.00 19.10 -10.09
C GLY A 404 0.37 17.97 -9.27
N SER A 405 1.19 17.35 -8.42
CA SER A 405 0.83 16.16 -7.64
C SER A 405 1.06 16.37 -6.15
N ILE A 406 0.16 15.84 -5.32
CA ILE A 406 0.27 15.79 -3.86
C ILE A 406 0.83 14.42 -3.47
N VAL A 407 1.96 14.42 -2.78
CA VAL A 407 2.69 13.21 -2.34
C VAL A 407 2.74 13.06 -0.81
N GLN A 408 2.32 14.09 -0.08
CA GLN A 408 2.53 14.21 1.36
C GLN A 408 1.40 13.57 2.20
N PHE A 409 0.33 13.08 1.57
CA PHE A 409 -0.87 12.64 2.29
C PHE A 409 -1.01 11.12 2.40
N GLY A 410 -0.46 10.36 1.44
CA GLY A 410 -0.58 8.90 1.41
C GLY A 410 0.45 8.12 2.25
N GLY A 411 1.15 8.76 3.20
CA GLY A 411 2.18 8.09 4.01
C GLY A 411 3.51 7.92 3.28
N GLN A 412 4.28 6.85 3.57
CA GLN A 412 5.65 6.71 3.05
C GLN A 412 5.69 6.36 1.57
N THR A 413 4.72 5.60 1.07
CA THR A 413 4.72 5.12 -0.33
C THR A 413 4.87 6.27 -1.33
N PRO A 414 3.99 7.29 -1.33
CA PRO A 414 4.15 8.43 -2.23
C PRO A 414 5.33 9.33 -1.84
N LEU A 415 5.72 9.36 -0.57
CA LEU A 415 6.87 10.14 -0.11
C LEU A 415 8.19 9.63 -0.72
N ASN A 416 8.36 8.31 -0.76
CA ASN A 416 9.50 7.65 -1.41
C ASN A 416 9.53 7.88 -2.93
N LEU A 417 8.39 8.23 -3.54
CA LEU A 417 8.30 8.59 -4.95
C LEU A 417 8.60 10.07 -5.22
N ALA A 418 8.61 10.95 -4.22
CA ALA A 418 8.71 12.38 -4.42
C ALA A 418 9.97 12.79 -5.21
N VAL A 419 11.15 12.32 -4.79
CA VAL A 419 12.43 12.60 -5.47
C VAL A 419 12.50 11.92 -6.86
N PRO A 420 12.20 10.62 -7.01
CA PRO A 420 12.17 9.98 -8.33
C PRO A 420 11.22 10.64 -9.33
N LEU A 421 10.08 11.16 -8.87
CA LEU A 421 9.11 11.88 -9.71
C LEU A 421 9.62 13.27 -10.08
N GLU A 422 10.22 14.01 -9.14
CA GLU A 422 10.82 15.33 -9.43
C GLU A 422 11.97 15.24 -10.43
N HIS A 423 12.83 14.22 -10.33
CA HIS A 423 13.89 13.96 -11.32
C HIS A 423 13.32 13.65 -12.72
N ALA A 424 12.12 13.06 -12.78
CA ALA A 424 11.36 12.87 -14.01
C ALA A 424 10.53 14.11 -14.41
N GLN A 425 10.81 15.27 -13.81
CA GLN A 425 10.18 16.57 -14.06
C GLN A 425 8.69 16.64 -13.70
N ALA A 426 8.20 15.72 -12.87
CA ALA A 426 6.86 15.83 -12.31
C ALA A 426 6.81 16.99 -11.32
N ARG A 427 5.77 17.83 -11.43
CA ARG A 427 5.58 18.95 -10.52
C ARG A 427 4.94 18.50 -9.22
N ILE A 428 5.71 18.49 -8.13
CA ILE A 428 5.21 18.23 -6.78
C ILE A 428 4.65 19.53 -6.18
N LEU A 429 3.43 19.49 -5.66
CA LEU A 429 2.78 20.59 -4.96
C LEU A 429 3.02 20.48 -3.46
N GLY A 430 2.93 21.59 -2.73
CA GLY A 430 3.17 21.63 -1.29
C GLY A 430 4.66 21.63 -0.93
N THR A 431 5.00 21.03 0.21
CA THR A 431 6.38 20.94 0.69
C THR A 431 7.26 20.20 -0.32
N SER A 432 8.41 20.79 -0.66
CA SER A 432 9.28 20.29 -1.72
C SER A 432 9.92 18.94 -1.35
N PRO A 433 10.27 18.10 -2.34
CA PRO A 433 11.02 16.87 -2.12
C PRO A 433 12.33 17.10 -1.34
N ASP A 434 13.04 18.20 -1.61
CA ASP A 434 14.25 18.55 -0.86
C ASP A 434 13.99 18.88 0.62
N ALA A 435 12.88 19.55 0.94
CA ALA A 435 12.49 19.83 2.32
C ALA A 435 12.03 18.56 3.06
N ILE A 436 11.41 17.62 2.33
CA ILE A 436 11.09 16.29 2.84
C ILE A 436 12.37 15.51 3.17
N ASP A 437 13.31 15.46 2.22
CA ASP A 437 14.63 14.83 2.39
C ASP A 437 15.43 15.47 3.54
N LEU A 438 15.36 16.78 3.72
CA LEU A 438 16.01 17.49 4.84
C LEU A 438 15.57 16.95 6.21
N ALA A 439 14.29 16.59 6.37
CA ALA A 439 13.77 16.03 7.63
C ALA A 439 14.12 14.54 7.82
N GLU A 440 14.21 13.77 6.73
CA GLU A 440 14.58 12.36 6.78
C GLU A 440 16.10 12.17 6.93
N ASP A 441 16.92 13.03 6.30
CA ASP A 441 18.37 13.04 6.44
C ASP A 441 18.79 13.65 7.78
N ARG A 442 19.40 12.82 8.65
CA ARG A 442 19.78 13.27 9.99
C ARG A 442 20.90 14.29 10.04
N LYS A 443 21.83 14.32 9.09
CA LYS A 443 22.88 15.34 9.09
C LYS A 443 22.28 16.71 8.73
N ARG A 444 21.43 16.75 7.70
CA ARG A 444 20.72 17.97 7.30
C ARG A 444 19.79 18.45 8.41
N PHE A 445 19.01 17.54 9.00
CA PHE A 445 18.12 17.84 10.12
C PHE A 445 18.87 18.39 11.35
N GLN A 446 19.96 17.74 11.77
CA GLN A 446 20.76 18.20 12.90
C GLN A 446 21.36 19.59 12.64
N GLN A 447 21.89 19.84 11.43
CA GLN A 447 22.42 21.16 11.06
C GLN A 447 21.35 22.26 11.12
N MET A 448 20.13 21.94 10.68
CA MET A 448 18.98 22.85 10.80
C MET A 448 18.69 23.19 12.27
N LEU A 449 18.61 22.19 13.16
CA LEU A 449 18.36 22.42 14.58
C LEU A 449 19.45 23.26 15.24
N LEU A 450 20.72 23.00 14.91
CA LEU A 450 21.85 23.80 15.37
C LEU A 450 21.77 25.27 14.91
N LYS A 451 21.40 25.49 13.63
CA LYS A 451 21.19 26.84 13.08
C LYS A 451 20.08 27.59 13.83
N LEU A 452 19.00 26.88 14.19
CA LEU A 452 17.86 27.45 14.92
C LEU A 452 18.09 27.58 16.43
N GLY A 453 19.21 27.06 16.96
CA GLY A 453 19.47 27.04 18.40
C GLY A 453 18.54 26.11 19.18
N LEU A 454 17.96 25.11 18.51
CA LEU A 454 17.04 24.15 19.10
C LEU A 454 17.78 22.91 19.62
N LYS A 455 17.22 22.26 20.63
CA LYS A 455 17.85 21.10 21.28
C LYS A 455 17.38 19.79 20.65
N GLN A 456 18.33 18.88 20.46
CA GLN A 456 18.12 17.51 20.05
C GLN A 456 18.83 16.58 21.06
N PRO A 457 18.33 15.35 21.30
CA PRO A 457 19.11 14.35 22.03
C PRO A 457 20.49 14.15 21.40
N ARG A 458 21.51 13.83 22.21
CA ARG A 458 22.84 13.51 21.67
C ARG A 458 22.70 12.33 20.73
N ASN A 459 23.24 12.44 19.52
CA ASN A 459 23.06 11.43 18.50
C ASN A 459 24.31 11.25 17.64
N ALA A 460 24.36 10.10 16.97
CA ALA A 460 25.43 9.72 16.06
C ALA A 460 24.90 8.75 14.99
N THR A 461 25.72 8.52 13.97
CA THR A 461 25.43 7.63 12.86
C THR A 461 26.57 6.63 12.73
N ALA A 462 26.25 5.35 12.58
CA ALA A 462 27.23 4.28 12.47
C ALA A 462 26.90 3.32 11.31
N PHE A 463 27.93 2.90 10.58
CA PHE A 463 27.84 1.87 9.54
C PHE A 463 28.42 0.53 10.01
N THR A 464 29.31 0.57 11.00
CA THR A 464 29.97 -0.61 11.55
C THR A 464 29.67 -0.78 13.03
N VAL A 465 29.84 -2.01 13.54
CA VAL A 465 29.66 -2.32 14.96
C VAL A 465 30.62 -1.49 15.82
N GLU A 466 31.85 -1.31 15.36
CA GLU A 466 32.88 -0.53 16.05
C GLU A 466 32.52 0.96 16.13
N GLU A 467 32.03 1.54 15.03
CA GLU A 467 31.51 2.91 15.02
C GLU A 467 30.33 3.06 15.97
N ALA A 468 29.42 2.08 15.98
CA ALA A 468 28.24 2.10 16.84
C ALA A 468 28.61 2.09 18.33
N LEU A 469 29.55 1.22 18.73
CA LEU A 469 30.04 1.13 20.10
C LEU A 469 30.75 2.42 20.54
N SER A 470 31.60 3.00 19.67
CA SER A 470 32.27 4.27 19.96
C SER A 470 31.26 5.41 20.11
N ALA A 471 30.23 5.43 19.27
CA ALA A 471 29.16 6.42 19.33
C ALA A 471 28.33 6.28 20.62
N ALA A 472 27.90 5.06 20.96
CA ALA A 472 27.13 4.79 22.17
C ALA A 472 27.92 5.13 23.44
N SER A 473 29.23 4.86 23.47
CA SER A 473 30.11 5.26 24.59
C SER A 473 30.21 6.79 24.75
N ALA A 474 30.27 7.53 23.64
CA ALA A 474 30.32 9.00 23.67
C ALA A 474 28.97 9.63 24.08
N ILE A 475 27.86 9.02 23.68
CA ILE A 475 26.50 9.46 24.00
C ILE A 475 26.16 9.14 25.46
N GLY A 476 26.43 7.90 25.88
CA GLY A 476 26.04 7.29 27.16
C GLY A 476 24.77 6.45 27.03
N TYR A 477 24.80 5.23 27.59
CA TYR A 477 23.63 4.35 27.66
C TYR A 477 22.60 4.83 28.71
N PRO A 478 21.31 4.46 28.55
CA PRO A 478 20.74 3.75 27.39
C PRO A 478 20.67 4.60 26.10
N VAL A 479 20.74 3.94 24.95
CA VAL A 479 20.61 4.56 23.62
C VAL A 479 19.49 3.90 22.82
N VAL A 480 18.82 4.67 21.99
CA VAL A 480 17.87 4.17 21.00
C VAL A 480 18.61 3.94 19.70
N VAL A 481 18.51 2.73 19.16
CA VAL A 481 19.08 2.37 17.86
C VAL A 481 17.98 2.16 16.84
N ARG A 482 18.18 2.68 15.63
CA ARG A 482 17.20 2.57 14.56
C ARG A 482 17.81 2.63 13.16
N PRO A 483 17.28 1.88 12.18
CA PRO A 483 17.63 2.07 10.78
C PRO A 483 17.19 3.44 10.26
N SER A 484 17.88 3.96 9.25
CA SER A 484 17.45 5.15 8.51
C SER A 484 16.31 4.82 7.51
N TYR A 485 15.51 5.82 7.11
CA TYR A 485 14.41 5.72 6.13
C TYR A 485 13.28 4.71 6.45
N VAL A 486 12.95 4.52 7.73
CA VAL A 486 11.86 3.63 8.17
C VAL A 486 10.78 4.40 8.94
N LEU A 487 9.51 4.03 8.73
CA LEU A 487 8.38 4.51 9.53
C LEU A 487 7.96 3.52 10.61
N GLY A 488 7.35 4.06 11.67
CA GLY A 488 6.56 3.27 12.61
C GLY A 488 7.40 2.32 13.46
N GLY A 489 8.58 2.79 13.91
CA GLY A 489 9.44 2.04 14.84
C GLY A 489 10.06 0.75 14.26
N ARG A 490 10.08 0.55 12.94
CA ARG A 490 10.52 -0.72 12.35
C ARG A 490 12.00 -0.99 12.70
N ALA A 491 12.23 -2.11 13.38
CA ALA A 491 13.54 -2.53 13.87
C ALA A 491 14.23 -1.47 14.74
N MET A 492 13.49 -0.74 15.58
CA MET A 492 14.06 0.13 16.61
C MET A 492 14.16 -0.62 17.94
N GLU A 493 15.23 -0.40 18.70
CA GLU A 493 15.44 -1.02 19.99
C GLU A 493 16.08 -0.05 20.99
N ILE A 494 15.74 -0.16 22.27
CA ILE A 494 16.44 0.53 23.36
C ILE A 494 17.54 -0.39 23.85
N VAL A 495 18.78 0.05 23.71
CA VAL A 495 19.99 -0.69 24.01
C VAL A 495 20.61 -0.14 25.28
N TYR A 496 20.90 -1.03 26.23
CA TYR A 496 21.40 -0.67 27.56
C TYR A 496 22.91 -0.92 27.74
N ASP A 497 23.52 -1.70 26.85
CA ASP A 497 24.93 -2.08 26.93
C ASP A 497 25.52 -2.48 25.55
N ASP A 498 26.83 -2.67 25.53
CA ASP A 498 27.61 -3.02 24.34
C ASP A 498 27.21 -4.37 23.73
N ASP A 499 26.79 -5.34 24.55
CA ASP A 499 26.45 -6.69 24.09
C ASP A 499 25.12 -6.66 23.32
N MET A 500 24.11 -5.97 23.85
CA MET A 500 22.87 -5.68 23.15
C MET A 500 23.12 -4.93 21.83
N LEU A 501 24.02 -3.94 21.83
CA LEU A 501 24.33 -3.17 20.63
C LEU A 501 24.93 -4.05 19.51
N ARG A 502 25.84 -4.96 19.88
CA ARG A 502 26.45 -5.91 18.93
C ARG A 502 25.40 -6.84 18.32
N GLN A 503 24.49 -7.36 19.15
CA GLN A 503 23.41 -8.24 18.69
C GLN A 503 22.46 -7.50 17.72
N PHE A 504 22.08 -6.27 18.07
CA PHE A 504 21.25 -5.43 17.21
C PHE A 504 21.92 -5.17 15.86
N MET A 505 23.17 -4.69 15.86
CA MET A 505 23.91 -4.39 14.63
C MET A 505 24.10 -5.61 13.74
N GLY A 506 24.35 -6.79 14.33
CA GLY A 506 24.44 -8.05 13.59
C GLY A 506 23.15 -8.41 12.86
N THR A 507 21.99 -8.03 13.40
CA THR A 507 20.69 -8.29 12.78
C THR A 507 20.27 -7.17 11.82
N ALA A 508 20.47 -5.91 12.23
CA ALA A 508 19.97 -4.72 11.53
C ALA A 508 20.69 -4.44 10.20
N VAL A 509 22.00 -4.74 10.10
CA VAL A 509 22.76 -4.60 8.85
C VAL A 509 22.18 -5.48 7.73
N HIS A 510 21.56 -6.62 8.07
CA HIS A 510 20.87 -7.46 7.11
C HIS A 510 19.49 -6.90 6.69
N VAL A 511 18.85 -6.08 7.54
CA VAL A 511 17.51 -5.51 7.29
C VAL A 511 17.57 -4.28 6.39
N SER A 512 18.63 -3.47 6.50
CA SER A 512 18.82 -2.27 5.66
C SER A 512 20.25 -2.19 5.11
N PRO A 513 20.61 -3.02 4.12
CA PRO A 513 21.96 -3.04 3.57
C PRO A 513 22.33 -1.69 2.94
N GLY A 514 23.47 -1.12 3.34
CA GLY A 514 23.98 0.15 2.80
C GLY A 514 23.41 1.41 3.44
N HIS A 515 22.43 1.30 4.35
CA HIS A 515 21.94 2.43 5.14
C HIS A 515 22.62 2.46 6.51
N PRO A 516 22.93 3.66 7.04
CA PRO A 516 23.47 3.77 8.38
C PRO A 516 22.42 3.44 9.46
N ILE A 517 22.91 3.02 10.62
CA ILE A 517 22.14 2.94 11.86
C ILE A 517 22.31 4.24 12.64
N LEU A 518 21.19 4.78 13.11
CA LEU A 518 21.12 5.96 13.95
C LEU A 518 21.16 5.53 15.41
N ILE A 519 21.93 6.24 16.21
CA ILE A 519 22.09 6.02 17.65
C ILE A 519 21.77 7.33 18.34
N ASP A 520 20.64 7.36 19.05
CA ASP A 520 20.10 8.53 19.73
C ASP A 520 20.16 8.30 21.25
N GLN A 521 20.45 9.33 22.04
CA GLN A 521 20.35 9.26 23.50
C GLN A 521 18.92 8.94 23.91
N PHE A 522 18.73 7.91 24.74
CA PHE A 522 17.41 7.64 25.30
C PHE A 522 17.09 8.66 26.41
N LEU A 523 15.98 9.37 26.27
CA LEU A 523 15.52 10.35 27.24
C LEU A 523 14.61 9.68 28.29
N GLU A 524 15.22 9.12 29.33
CA GLU A 524 14.49 8.51 30.46
C GLU A 524 13.56 9.51 31.16
N ASP A 525 12.39 9.04 31.61
CA ASP A 525 11.38 9.85 32.32
C ASP A 525 10.97 11.15 31.58
N ALA A 526 11.02 11.13 30.25
CA ALA A 526 10.58 12.25 29.42
C ALA A 526 9.12 12.08 28.97
N THR A 527 8.37 13.18 28.97
CA THR A 527 7.02 13.22 28.39
C THR A 527 7.11 13.45 26.89
N GLU A 528 6.52 12.58 26.09
CA GLU A 528 6.45 12.75 24.63
C GLU A 528 5.24 13.59 24.22
N LEU A 529 5.44 14.42 23.19
CA LEU A 529 4.45 15.37 22.70
C LEU A 529 4.45 15.36 21.17
N ASP A 530 3.27 15.28 20.57
CA ASP A 530 3.06 15.49 19.14
C ASP A 530 2.48 16.88 18.88
N VAL A 531 2.98 17.57 17.86
CA VAL A 531 2.44 18.86 17.42
C VAL A 531 2.15 18.80 15.93
N ASP A 532 0.88 18.88 15.57
CA ASP A 532 0.45 18.99 14.17
C ASP A 532 0.22 20.46 13.82
N ALA A 533 0.74 20.87 12.66
CA ALA A 533 0.65 22.23 12.16
C ALA A 533 0.45 22.27 10.64
N ILE A 534 -0.03 23.41 10.15
CA ILE A 534 -0.14 23.73 8.73
C ILE A 534 0.60 25.04 8.45
N SER A 535 1.30 25.10 7.32
CA SER A 535 2.05 26.28 6.89
C SER A 535 1.72 26.61 5.44
N ASP A 536 1.57 27.89 5.10
CA ASP A 536 1.46 28.37 3.72
C ASP A 536 2.80 28.93 3.16
N GLY A 537 3.88 28.77 3.93
CA GLY A 537 5.21 29.32 3.66
C GLY A 537 5.43 30.73 4.22
N GLN A 538 4.39 31.40 4.73
CA GLN A 538 4.47 32.70 5.40
C GLN A 538 3.97 32.63 6.84
N MET A 539 2.80 32.02 7.04
CA MET A 539 2.15 31.81 8.31
C MET A 539 2.08 30.31 8.60
N THR A 540 2.47 29.95 9.82
CA THR A 540 2.30 28.59 10.34
C THR A 540 1.31 28.61 11.49
N VAL A 541 0.28 27.78 11.38
CA VAL A 541 -0.78 27.59 12.36
C VAL A 541 -0.61 26.22 13.01
N VAL A 542 -0.54 26.19 14.34
CA VAL A 542 -0.54 24.94 15.11
C VAL A 542 -2.00 24.48 15.22
N GLY A 543 -2.28 23.29 14.72
CA GLY A 543 -3.60 22.66 14.78
C GLY A 543 -3.86 22.03 16.14
N GLY A 544 -2.89 21.28 16.67
CA GLY A 544 -3.02 20.62 17.96
C GLY A 544 -1.67 20.28 18.59
N ILE A 545 -1.59 20.43 19.92
CA ILE A 545 -0.50 19.90 20.74
C ILE A 545 -1.10 18.74 21.53
N MET A 546 -0.51 17.56 21.42
CA MET A 546 -0.98 16.33 22.04
C MET A 546 0.06 15.85 23.03
N GLU A 547 -0.36 15.60 24.26
CA GLU A 547 0.49 15.03 25.31
C GLU A 547 0.28 13.52 25.37
N HIS A 548 1.34 12.73 25.27
CA HIS A 548 1.25 11.29 25.42
C HIS A 548 1.10 10.91 26.90
N ILE A 549 0.34 9.86 27.17
CA ILE A 549 0.19 9.30 28.52
C ILE A 549 1.43 8.49 28.90
N GLU A 550 1.91 7.68 27.95
CA GLU A 550 3.16 6.94 28.05
C GLU A 550 4.38 7.87 27.94
N ALA A 551 5.47 7.48 28.58
CA ALA A 551 6.74 8.20 28.49
C ALA A 551 7.42 7.95 27.13
N ALA A 552 8.31 8.87 26.76
CA ALA A 552 9.14 8.73 25.57
C ALA A 552 9.91 7.39 25.59
N GLY A 553 9.85 6.66 24.49
CA GLY A 553 10.34 5.28 24.37
C GLY A 553 9.27 4.27 24.04
N ILE A 554 8.01 4.59 24.32
CA ILE A 554 6.86 3.94 23.69
C ILE A 554 6.51 4.75 22.46
N HIS A 555 6.47 4.10 21.30
CA HIS A 555 6.31 4.78 20.03
C HIS A 555 4.97 5.52 19.96
N SER A 556 4.96 6.75 19.43
CA SER A 556 3.78 7.63 19.32
C SER A 556 2.52 6.98 18.73
N GLY A 557 2.69 5.99 17.84
CA GLY A 557 1.57 5.24 17.26
C GLY A 557 0.89 4.24 18.19
N ASP A 558 1.54 3.88 19.30
CA ASP A 558 1.02 2.93 20.31
C ASP A 558 0.67 3.66 21.63
N SER A 559 1.14 4.90 21.82
CA SER A 559 0.83 5.72 22.98
C SER A 559 -0.59 6.28 22.93
N ALA A 560 -1.29 6.27 24.06
CA ALA A 560 -2.46 7.10 24.23
C ALA A 560 -2.03 8.58 24.31
N CYS A 561 -2.86 9.50 23.82
CA CYS A 561 -2.58 10.93 23.93
C CYS A 561 -3.82 11.75 24.29
N VAL A 562 -3.59 12.96 24.80
CA VAL A 562 -4.63 13.90 25.22
C VAL A 562 -4.44 15.23 24.50
N LEU A 563 -5.53 15.78 23.98
CA LEU A 563 -5.62 17.11 23.41
C LEU A 563 -6.75 17.88 24.11
N PRO A 564 -6.49 19.06 24.71
CA PRO A 564 -5.18 19.69 24.88
C PRO A 564 -4.31 18.98 25.94
N PRO A 565 -3.00 19.31 26.05
CA PRO A 565 -2.12 18.81 27.10
C PRO A 565 -2.66 19.14 28.50
N ILE A 566 -2.51 18.21 29.43
CA ILE A 566 -3.02 18.31 30.81
C ILE A 566 -1.93 18.67 31.83
N SER A 567 -0.69 18.21 31.63
CA SER A 567 0.42 18.45 32.56
C SER A 567 1.37 19.56 32.10
N ILE A 568 1.28 19.95 30.84
CA ILE A 568 2.18 20.94 30.23
C ILE A 568 1.65 22.35 30.43
N SER A 569 2.46 23.24 31.02
CA SER A 569 2.06 24.63 31.26
C SER A 569 1.86 25.43 29.96
N ALA A 570 1.00 26.46 30.01
CA ALA A 570 0.72 27.30 28.85
C ALA A 570 1.98 27.95 28.24
N ASP A 571 2.93 28.38 29.06
CA ASP A 571 4.20 28.94 28.59
C ASP A 571 5.03 27.91 27.81
N ARG A 572 4.98 26.64 28.23
CA ARG A 572 5.69 25.55 27.53
C ARG A 572 4.99 25.16 26.24
N GLN A 573 3.66 25.14 26.23
CA GLN A 573 2.89 24.96 25.00
C GLN A 573 3.17 26.08 23.99
N ALA A 574 3.28 27.34 24.45
CA ALA A 574 3.66 28.46 23.60
C ALA A 574 5.08 28.31 23.02
N GLU A 575 6.03 27.80 23.81
CA GLU A 575 7.38 27.50 23.33
C GLU A 575 7.40 26.35 22.31
N LEU A 576 6.68 25.26 22.53
CA LEU A 576 6.52 24.17 21.56
C LEU A 576 5.94 24.69 20.23
N ALA A 577 4.91 25.53 20.31
CA ALA A 577 4.32 26.17 19.15
C ALA A 577 5.32 27.09 18.44
N HIS A 578 6.11 27.87 19.18
CA HIS A 578 7.14 28.73 18.62
C HIS A 578 8.23 27.93 17.88
N GLN A 579 8.77 26.87 18.50
CA GLN A 579 9.77 26.01 17.87
C GLN A 579 9.23 25.31 16.61
N THR A 580 7.96 24.86 16.65
CA THR A 580 7.28 24.29 15.49
C THR A 580 7.23 25.27 14.32
N LYS A 581 6.86 26.53 14.58
CA LYS A 581 6.83 27.60 13.56
C LYS A 581 8.21 27.93 13.01
N LEU A 582 9.24 27.96 13.86
CA LEU A 582 10.62 28.18 13.42
C LEU A 582 11.10 27.08 12.47
N MET A 583 10.83 25.81 12.80
CA MET A 583 11.16 24.68 11.93
C MET A 583 10.38 24.73 10.62
N ALA A 584 9.08 25.05 10.67
CA ALA A 584 8.26 25.21 9.47
C ALA A 584 8.83 26.25 8.51
N GLN A 585 9.24 27.41 9.05
CA GLN A 585 9.79 28.52 8.28
C GLN A 585 11.16 28.17 7.68
N GLU A 586 12.04 27.55 8.45
CA GLU A 586 13.38 27.17 7.99
C GLU A 586 13.34 26.10 6.89
N MET A 587 12.42 25.15 7.01
CA MET A 587 12.21 24.10 6.01
C MET A 587 11.41 24.58 4.79
N GLY A 588 10.76 25.74 4.87
CA GLY A 588 9.85 26.22 3.83
C GLY A 588 8.63 25.32 3.65
N VAL A 589 8.06 24.81 4.74
CA VAL A 589 6.89 23.92 4.70
C VAL A 589 5.70 24.63 4.05
N VAL A 590 5.07 23.94 3.10
CA VAL A 590 3.81 24.33 2.46
C VAL A 590 2.84 23.15 2.53
N GLY A 591 1.85 23.23 3.41
CA GLY A 591 0.94 22.15 3.76
C GLY A 591 1.14 21.69 5.20
N LEU A 592 0.84 20.42 5.46
CA LEU A 592 0.89 19.83 6.79
C LEU A 592 2.33 19.51 7.22
N MET A 593 2.56 19.61 8.52
CA MET A 593 3.73 19.09 9.19
C MET A 593 3.37 18.57 10.58
N ASN A 594 4.17 17.63 11.04
CA ASN A 594 4.12 17.10 12.40
C ASN A 594 5.50 17.20 13.03
N VAL A 595 5.53 17.48 14.33
CA VAL A 595 6.77 17.53 15.12
C VAL A 595 6.59 16.72 16.38
N GLN A 596 7.55 15.83 16.65
CA GLN A 596 7.62 15.09 17.90
C GLN A 596 8.66 15.71 18.83
N PHE A 597 8.24 15.99 20.06
CA PHE A 597 9.07 16.54 21.11
C PHE A 597 9.14 15.59 22.31
N ALA A 598 10.22 15.70 23.08
CA ALA A 598 10.32 15.14 24.42
C ALA A 598 10.61 16.25 25.42
N LEU A 599 9.88 16.26 26.54
CA LEU A 599 10.10 17.18 27.65
C LEU A 599 10.77 16.42 28.80
N GLN A 600 12.02 16.75 29.10
CA GLN A 600 12.79 16.15 30.19
C GLN A 600 13.37 17.23 31.10
N LYS A 601 13.08 17.17 32.40
CA LYS A 601 13.62 18.12 33.42
C LYS A 601 13.42 19.61 33.06
N GLY A 602 12.31 19.93 32.37
CA GLY A 602 11.98 21.29 31.93
C GLY A 602 12.64 21.73 30.63
N GLU A 603 13.42 20.87 29.99
CA GLU A 603 14.02 21.11 28.67
C GLU A 603 13.24 20.40 27.56
N ILE A 604 13.00 21.12 26.46
CA ILE A 604 12.33 20.59 25.26
C ILE A 604 13.42 20.06 24.32
N PHE A 605 13.27 18.82 23.89
CA PHE A 605 14.10 18.15 22.89
C PHE A 605 13.25 17.79 21.69
N ILE A 606 13.81 17.93 20.49
CA ILE A 606 13.16 17.54 19.24
C ILE A 606 13.59 16.14 18.86
N LEU A 607 12.62 15.25 18.65
CA LEU A 607 12.85 13.86 18.26
C LEU A 607 12.89 13.74 16.73
N GLU A 608 11.86 14.24 16.07
CA GLU A 608 11.72 14.26 14.62
C GLU A 608 10.73 15.33 14.12
N VAL A 609 10.84 15.65 12.84
CA VAL A 609 9.88 16.46 12.10
C VAL A 609 9.45 15.65 10.89
N ASN A 610 8.15 15.63 10.62
CA ASN A 610 7.54 14.97 9.49
C ASN A 610 6.85 16.05 8.63
N PRO A 611 7.46 16.55 7.55
CA PRO A 611 6.90 17.62 6.70
C PRO A 611 5.80 17.10 5.76
N ARG A 612 4.84 16.37 6.32
CA ARG A 612 3.75 15.67 5.66
C ARG A 612 2.58 15.48 6.61
N ALA A 613 1.48 14.91 6.11
CA ALA A 613 0.41 14.47 7.00
C ALA A 613 0.92 13.40 7.97
N SER A 614 0.52 13.52 9.24
CA SER A 614 0.74 12.52 10.28
C SER A 614 -0.53 11.70 10.50
N ARG A 615 -0.40 10.58 11.21
CA ARG A 615 -1.55 9.75 11.58
C ARG A 615 -2.50 10.43 12.57
N THR A 616 -2.04 11.46 13.26
CA THR A 616 -2.82 12.20 14.25
C THR A 616 -3.73 13.26 13.63
N ILE A 617 -3.55 13.61 12.34
CA ILE A 617 -4.36 14.62 11.65
C ILE A 617 -5.88 14.35 11.75
N PRO A 618 -6.41 13.15 11.48
CA PRO A 618 -7.84 12.90 11.62
C PRO A 618 -8.33 13.08 13.07
N PHE A 619 -7.53 12.68 14.05
CA PHE A 619 -7.85 12.86 15.47
C PHE A 619 -7.90 14.34 15.84
N VAL A 620 -6.87 15.11 15.47
CA VAL A 620 -6.82 16.56 15.71
C VAL A 620 -8.00 17.25 15.04
N SER A 621 -8.24 17.01 13.75
CA SER A 621 -9.36 17.58 13.00
C SER A 621 -10.72 17.31 13.64
N LYS A 622 -10.97 16.06 14.10
CA LYS A 622 -12.23 15.74 14.79
C LYS A 622 -12.35 16.40 16.16
N ALA A 623 -11.24 16.57 16.88
CA ALA A 623 -11.26 17.19 18.20
C ALA A 623 -11.49 18.71 18.13
N ILE A 624 -10.89 19.40 17.15
CA ILE A 624 -10.98 20.87 17.03
C ILE A 624 -12.08 21.33 16.06
N GLY A 625 -12.60 20.43 15.22
CA GLY A 625 -13.64 20.73 14.23
C GLY A 625 -13.14 21.49 13.00
N VAL A 626 -11.86 21.32 12.62
CA VAL A 626 -11.19 21.99 11.49
C VAL A 626 -10.65 20.96 10.50
#